data_AF-A0A6G9GZW2-F1
#
_entry.id   AF-A0A6G9GZW2-F1
#
_cell.length_a   1.000
_cell.length_b   1.000
_cell.length_c   1.000
_cell.angle_alpha   90.00
_cell.angle_beta   90.00
_cell.angle_gamma   90.00
#
_symmetry.space_group_name_H-M   'P 1'
#
loop_
_entity.id
_entity.type
_entity.pdbx_description
1 polymer ?
#
loop_
_entity_poly.entity_id
_entity_poly.type
_entity_poly.pdbx_seq_one_letter_code
_entity_poly.pdbx_strand_id
1 'polypeptide(L)'
;MGSVRVAIVGVGNCAASLVQGVEFYKDADPAGKVPGLMHVQFGDYHVRDVEFVAAFDVDAKKVGLDLADAIGASENNTIKICDVPSSGITVQRGHTLDGLGKYYRETIEESAEEPADIVQTLKDRQVDVLVCYLPVGSEAAAKFYAQCAIDAKVAFVNALPVFIAGTKEWADKFTEAGVPIVGDDIKSQVGATITHRVMAKLFEDRGVVLDRTMQLNVGGNMDFKNMLERERLESKKISKTQAVTSQIRDRDLGADNVHIGPSDYVAWLDDRKWAYVRLEGRAFGDVPLNLEYKLEVWDSPNSAGVIIDAVRAAKIAKDRGIGGPILSASSYFMKSPPVQYFDDEARENVEKFIRGEVDN
;
A
#
# COMPACT_ATOMS: atom_id res chain seq x y z
N MET A 1 12.23 -15.35 -20.81
CA MET A 1 11.54 -15.00 -19.54
C MET A 1 12.40 -13.96 -18.86
N GLY A 2 11.81 -12.83 -18.49
CA GLY A 2 12.55 -11.65 -18.03
C GLY A 2 12.31 -11.40 -16.54
N SER A 3 13.18 -10.60 -15.93
CA SER A 3 12.99 -10.09 -14.58
C SER A 3 12.05 -8.89 -14.55
N VAL A 4 11.57 -8.56 -13.35
CA VAL A 4 10.82 -7.36 -13.01
C VAL A 4 11.76 -6.44 -12.23
N ARG A 5 12.39 -5.47 -12.92
CA ARG A 5 13.33 -4.55 -12.27
C ARG A 5 12.57 -3.49 -11.48
N VAL A 6 12.66 -3.55 -10.16
CA VAL A 6 11.94 -2.69 -9.23
C VAL A 6 12.84 -1.62 -8.65
N ALA A 7 12.34 -0.40 -8.64
CA ALA A 7 12.87 0.68 -7.81
C ALA A 7 11.91 1.03 -6.67
N ILE A 8 12.47 1.39 -5.52
CA ILE A 8 11.68 1.75 -4.31
C ILE A 8 11.90 3.22 -3.98
N VAL A 9 10.82 3.95 -3.68
CA VAL A 9 10.85 5.30 -3.10
C VAL A 9 10.31 5.22 -1.68
N GLY A 10 11.15 5.54 -0.70
CA GLY A 10 10.86 5.39 0.73
C GLY A 10 11.20 3.98 1.22
N VAL A 11 12.38 3.82 1.83
CA VAL A 11 12.90 2.55 2.36
C VAL A 11 12.40 2.36 3.81
N GLY A 12 11.09 2.39 4.00
CA GLY A 12 10.42 2.21 5.31
C GLY A 12 10.12 0.75 5.66
N ASN A 13 9.28 0.52 6.68
CA ASN A 13 8.83 -0.83 7.08
C ASN A 13 8.14 -1.62 5.93
N CYS A 14 7.36 -0.95 5.08
CA CYS A 14 6.75 -1.57 3.90
C CYS A 14 7.81 -2.08 2.92
N ALA A 15 8.83 -1.28 2.62
CA ALA A 15 9.95 -1.68 1.78
C ALA A 15 10.73 -2.84 2.42
N ALA A 16 10.98 -2.78 3.73
CA ALA A 16 11.63 -3.86 4.47
C ALA A 16 10.86 -5.18 4.38
N SER A 17 9.53 -5.13 4.47
CA SER A 17 8.67 -6.31 4.34
C SER A 17 8.63 -6.84 2.90
N LEU A 18 8.63 -5.95 1.91
CA LEU A 18 8.68 -6.31 0.49
C LEU A 18 9.99 -7.02 0.14
N VAL A 19 11.14 -6.43 0.49
CA VAL A 19 12.47 -6.98 0.18
C VAL A 19 12.66 -8.34 0.85
N GLN A 20 12.33 -8.44 2.15
CA GLN A 20 12.38 -9.72 2.86
C GLN A 20 11.39 -10.74 2.29
N GLY A 21 10.18 -10.31 1.89
CA GLY A 21 9.16 -11.20 1.34
C GLY A 21 9.58 -11.83 0.01
N VAL A 22 10.22 -11.05 -0.86
CA VAL A 22 10.79 -11.55 -2.12
C VAL A 22 11.90 -12.57 -1.85
N GLU A 23 12.82 -12.27 -0.94
CA GLU A 23 13.91 -13.19 -0.56
C GLU A 23 13.38 -14.49 0.07
N PHE A 24 12.42 -14.38 1.00
CA PHE A 24 11.85 -15.53 1.70
C PHE A 24 11.11 -16.50 0.77
N TYR A 25 10.43 -15.99 -0.26
CA TYR A 25 9.65 -16.79 -1.21
C TYR A 25 10.34 -17.02 -2.56
N LYS A 26 11.62 -16.67 -2.71
CA LYS A 26 12.33 -16.84 -4.00
C LYS A 26 12.36 -18.28 -4.49
N ASP A 27 12.36 -19.26 -3.57
CA ASP A 27 12.38 -20.69 -3.88
C ASP A 27 11.03 -21.39 -3.68
N ALA A 28 9.95 -20.62 -3.57
CA ALA A 28 8.60 -21.17 -3.49
C ALA A 28 8.28 -22.04 -4.72
N ASP A 29 7.47 -23.09 -4.53
CA ASP A 29 6.94 -23.90 -5.62
C ASP A 29 5.98 -23.03 -6.46
N PRO A 30 6.20 -22.88 -7.78
CA PRO A 30 5.30 -22.14 -8.68
C PRO A 30 3.84 -22.59 -8.63
N ALA A 31 3.58 -23.87 -8.33
CA ALA A 31 2.24 -24.43 -8.17
C ALA A 31 1.72 -24.37 -6.72
N GLY A 32 2.56 -23.93 -5.79
CA GLY A 32 2.27 -23.83 -4.37
C GLY A 32 1.34 -22.67 -4.04
N LYS A 33 0.75 -22.74 -2.84
CA LYS A 33 -0.01 -21.64 -2.25
C LYS A 33 0.82 -20.99 -1.15
N VAL A 34 1.04 -19.68 -1.27
CA VAL A 34 1.76 -18.86 -0.29
C VAL A 34 0.77 -17.89 0.37
N PRO A 35 0.72 -17.82 1.72
CA PRO A 35 -0.14 -16.86 2.39
C PRO A 35 0.17 -15.42 1.96
N GLY A 36 -0.85 -14.72 1.48
CA GLY A 36 -0.76 -13.32 1.12
C GLY A 36 -0.40 -13.00 -0.33
N LEU A 37 -0.12 -14.02 -1.14
CA LEU A 37 0.01 -13.89 -2.59
C LEU A 37 -1.21 -14.50 -3.28
N MET A 38 -1.66 -13.88 -4.36
CA MET A 38 -2.62 -14.54 -5.26
C MET A 38 -2.00 -15.77 -5.89
N HIS A 39 -0.80 -15.59 -6.46
CA HIS A 39 -0.05 -16.63 -7.15
C HIS A 39 1.44 -16.50 -6.84
N VAL A 40 2.11 -17.65 -6.65
CA VAL A 40 3.58 -17.68 -6.65
C VAL A 40 4.10 -17.31 -8.04
N GLN A 41 3.50 -17.92 -9.07
CA GLN A 41 3.69 -17.60 -10.49
C GLN A 41 2.54 -16.71 -10.99
N PHE A 42 2.75 -15.39 -11.01
CA PHE A 42 1.74 -14.41 -11.45
C PHE A 42 1.92 -14.10 -12.93
N GLY A 43 1.12 -14.76 -13.78
CA GLY A 43 1.38 -14.79 -15.22
C GLY A 43 2.76 -15.40 -15.51
N ASP A 44 3.60 -14.67 -16.24
CA ASP A 44 4.95 -15.13 -16.56
C ASP A 44 5.98 -14.82 -15.45
N TYR A 45 5.57 -14.20 -14.34
CA TYR A 45 6.48 -13.73 -13.27
C TYR A 45 6.34 -14.51 -11.96
N HIS A 46 7.38 -15.25 -11.60
CA HIS A 46 7.59 -15.80 -10.27
C HIS A 46 7.94 -14.69 -9.27
N VAL A 47 7.79 -14.95 -7.96
CA VAL A 47 8.27 -14.03 -6.91
C VAL A 47 9.77 -13.71 -7.06
N ARG A 48 10.55 -14.69 -7.51
CA ARG A 48 12.01 -14.60 -7.68
C ARG A 48 12.43 -13.68 -8.83
N ASP A 49 11.51 -13.42 -9.75
CA ASP A 49 11.77 -12.55 -10.89
C ASP A 49 11.69 -11.08 -10.48
N VAL A 50 11.22 -10.76 -9.26
CA VAL A 50 11.25 -9.41 -8.70
C VAL A 50 12.68 -9.08 -8.27
N GLU A 51 13.36 -8.22 -9.03
CA GLU A 51 14.73 -7.81 -8.78
C GLU A 51 14.77 -6.33 -8.40
N PHE A 52 15.27 -6.00 -7.20
CA PHE A 52 15.50 -4.61 -6.84
C PHE A 52 16.73 -4.08 -7.60
N VAL A 53 16.64 -2.88 -8.15
CA VAL A 53 17.73 -2.27 -8.94
C VAL A 53 18.06 -0.83 -8.56
N ALA A 54 17.17 -0.18 -7.80
CA ALA A 54 17.38 1.16 -7.26
C ALA A 54 16.51 1.38 -6.01
N ALA A 55 16.98 2.23 -5.11
CA ALA A 55 16.21 2.65 -3.95
C ALA A 55 16.51 4.11 -3.64
N PHE A 56 15.51 4.84 -3.17
CA PHE A 56 15.60 6.25 -2.82
C PHE A 56 15.04 6.49 -1.42
N ASP A 57 15.77 7.24 -0.60
CA ASP A 57 15.32 7.71 0.71
C ASP A 57 15.87 9.13 0.97
N VAL A 58 15.46 9.72 2.09
CA VAL A 58 15.89 11.05 2.52
C VAL A 58 16.53 11.04 3.90
N ASP A 59 16.42 9.93 4.63
CA ASP A 59 17.02 9.75 5.96
C ASP A 59 18.55 9.57 5.86
N ALA A 60 19.29 10.35 6.63
CA ALA A 60 20.76 10.27 6.73
C ALA A 60 21.26 8.89 7.19
N LYS A 61 20.44 8.13 7.91
CA LYS A 61 20.76 6.76 8.33
C LYS A 61 20.46 5.70 7.26
N LYS A 62 19.94 6.08 6.09
CA LYS A 62 19.59 5.17 5.00
C LYS A 62 20.31 5.50 3.71
N VAL A 63 20.36 6.78 3.35
CA VAL A 63 21.10 7.24 2.16
C VAL A 63 22.57 6.83 2.27
N GLY A 64 23.11 6.25 1.20
CA GLY A 64 24.48 5.73 1.13
C GLY A 64 24.65 4.28 1.61
N LEU A 65 23.65 3.66 2.25
CA LEU A 65 23.71 2.25 2.65
C LEU A 65 23.30 1.31 1.52
N ASP A 66 23.72 0.04 1.61
CA ASP A 66 23.15 -1.05 0.82
C ASP A 66 21.67 -1.22 1.19
N LEU A 67 20.80 -1.51 0.22
CA LEU A 67 19.38 -1.73 0.47
C LEU A 67 19.12 -2.80 1.55
N ALA A 68 19.92 -3.87 1.59
CA ALA A 68 19.81 -4.94 2.59
C ALA A 68 20.08 -4.46 4.03
N ASP A 69 20.93 -3.44 4.19
CA ASP A 69 21.19 -2.80 5.48
C ASP A 69 20.14 -1.72 5.78
N ALA A 70 19.78 -0.91 4.78
CA ALA A 70 18.85 0.21 4.91
C ALA A 70 17.44 -0.23 5.35
N ILE A 71 17.00 -1.44 4.97
CA ILE A 71 15.71 -1.98 5.41
C ILE A 71 15.64 -2.23 6.92
N GLY A 72 16.78 -2.38 7.60
CA GLY A 72 16.88 -2.51 9.06
C GLY A 72 17.36 -1.25 9.78
N ALA A 73 17.56 -0.14 9.05
CA ALA A 73 18.15 1.08 9.58
C ALA A 73 17.11 2.11 10.05
N SER A 74 17.56 3.05 10.89
CA SER A 74 16.74 4.13 11.45
C SER A 74 15.52 3.59 12.22
N GLU A 75 14.36 4.19 12.03
CA GLU A 75 13.09 3.83 12.69
C GLU A 75 12.37 2.63 12.02
N ASN A 76 13.04 1.88 11.14
CA ASN A 76 12.48 0.64 10.63
C ASN A 76 12.47 -0.42 11.74
N ASN A 77 11.29 -0.96 12.03
CA ASN A 77 11.03 -1.85 13.16
C ASN A 77 9.99 -2.93 12.83
N THR A 78 9.86 -3.31 11.56
CA THR A 78 9.05 -4.47 11.18
C THR A 78 9.70 -5.80 11.59
N ILE A 79 8.89 -6.84 11.64
CA ILE A 79 9.35 -8.19 11.99
C ILE A 79 10.36 -8.69 10.96
N LYS A 80 11.49 -9.22 11.44
CA LYS A 80 12.46 -9.89 10.58
C LYS A 80 11.98 -11.30 10.25
N ILE A 81 11.68 -11.57 8.99
CA ILE A 81 11.21 -12.89 8.51
C ILE A 81 12.34 -13.73 7.90
N CYS A 82 13.39 -13.10 7.37
CA CYS A 82 14.59 -13.77 6.86
C CYS A 82 15.82 -12.85 6.91
N ASP A 83 16.99 -13.44 6.71
CA ASP A 83 18.18 -12.68 6.36
C ASP A 83 18.11 -12.27 4.88
N VAL A 84 18.53 -11.05 4.56
CA VAL A 84 18.62 -10.55 3.19
C VAL A 84 20.10 -10.40 2.85
N PRO A 85 20.62 -11.05 1.80
CA PRO A 85 22.00 -10.89 1.38
C PRO A 85 22.26 -9.46 0.87
N SER A 86 23.52 -9.01 0.90
CA SER A 86 23.89 -7.71 0.32
C SER A 86 23.40 -7.62 -1.13
N SER A 87 22.74 -6.51 -1.43
CA SER A 87 22.07 -6.30 -2.70
C SER A 87 22.99 -5.65 -3.74
N GLY A 88 24.06 -4.97 -3.30
CA GLY A 88 24.87 -4.11 -4.17
C GLY A 88 24.15 -2.84 -4.61
N ILE A 89 22.97 -2.55 -4.06
CA ILE A 89 22.14 -1.39 -4.40
C ILE A 89 22.33 -0.35 -3.31
N THR A 90 23.08 0.72 -3.62
CA THR A 90 23.18 1.87 -2.72
C THR A 90 21.87 2.67 -2.75
N VAL A 91 21.30 2.94 -1.58
CA VAL A 91 20.15 3.83 -1.43
C VAL A 91 20.60 5.25 -1.76
N GLN A 92 19.98 5.83 -2.79
CA GLN A 92 20.30 7.16 -3.28
C GLN A 92 19.45 8.22 -2.60
N ARG A 93 19.97 9.45 -2.56
CA ARG A 93 19.24 10.60 -2.05
C ARG A 93 18.04 10.92 -2.96
N GLY A 94 16.83 10.79 -2.42
CA GLY A 94 15.59 11.20 -3.08
C GLY A 94 15.31 12.70 -2.94
N HIS A 95 14.23 13.19 -3.56
CA HIS A 95 13.72 14.54 -3.32
C HIS A 95 12.75 14.55 -2.15
N THR A 96 13.02 15.38 -1.14
CA THR A 96 12.23 15.40 0.11
C THR A 96 10.83 15.99 -0.07
N LEU A 97 10.74 17.19 -0.66
CA LEU A 97 9.48 17.93 -0.83
C LEU A 97 8.65 17.94 0.48
N ASP A 98 7.40 17.49 0.44
CA ASP A 98 6.50 17.34 1.59
C ASP A 98 6.53 15.93 2.23
N GLY A 99 7.57 15.14 1.92
CA GLY A 99 7.86 13.82 2.48
C GLY A 99 7.94 13.79 4.00
N LEU A 100 8.62 14.78 4.60
CA LEU A 100 8.88 14.84 6.04
C LEU A 100 7.91 15.81 6.74
N GLY A 101 6.94 15.24 7.47
CA GLY A 101 6.07 15.96 8.40
C GLY A 101 6.77 16.36 9.68
N LYS A 102 6.03 17.02 10.59
CA LYS A 102 6.59 17.54 11.85
C LYS A 102 7.27 16.43 12.64
N TYR A 103 6.56 15.34 12.90
CA TYR A 103 7.09 14.25 13.73
C TYR A 103 8.25 13.49 13.07
N TYR A 104 8.28 13.42 11.74
CA TYR A 104 9.42 12.86 11.02
C TYR A 104 10.66 13.73 11.20
N ARG A 105 10.54 15.05 11.03
CA ARG A 105 11.65 16.01 11.22
C ARG A 105 12.16 16.06 12.67
N GLU A 106 11.31 15.73 13.64
CA GLU A 106 11.71 15.61 15.05
C GLU A 106 12.40 14.27 15.36
N THR A 107 12.28 13.25 14.50
CA THR A 107 12.76 11.89 14.78
C THR A 107 14.00 11.51 13.99
N ILE A 108 14.09 11.95 12.72
CA ILE A 108 15.19 11.59 11.83
C ILE A 108 15.97 12.84 11.39
N GLU A 109 17.20 12.62 10.97
CA GLU A 109 18.03 13.64 10.32
C GLU A 109 17.91 13.47 8.81
N GLU A 110 17.61 14.55 8.09
CA GLU A 110 17.57 14.55 6.63
C GLU A 110 19.00 14.51 6.07
N SER A 111 19.27 13.63 5.12
CA SER A 111 20.59 13.48 4.49
C SER A 111 21.01 14.78 3.80
N ALA A 112 22.26 15.18 4.04
CA ALA A 112 22.91 16.34 3.46
C ALA A 112 23.45 16.09 2.03
N GLU A 113 23.34 14.87 1.50
CA GLU A 113 23.67 14.60 0.10
C GLU A 113 22.72 15.34 -0.84
N GLU A 114 23.20 15.63 -2.05
CA GLU A 114 22.38 16.23 -3.11
C GLU A 114 21.39 15.20 -3.68
N PRO A 115 20.11 15.57 -3.90
CA PRO A 115 19.15 14.68 -4.55
C PRO A 115 19.63 14.18 -5.91
N ALA A 116 19.52 12.87 -6.12
CA ALA A 116 19.86 12.23 -7.38
C ALA A 116 18.88 12.64 -8.49
N ASP A 117 19.34 12.62 -9.74
CA ASP A 117 18.46 12.69 -10.91
C ASP A 117 17.65 11.39 -11.01
N ILE A 118 16.41 11.44 -10.53
CA ILE A 118 15.52 10.28 -10.45
C ILE A 118 15.26 9.74 -11.86
N VAL A 119 14.95 10.59 -12.84
CA VAL A 119 14.60 10.15 -14.20
C VAL A 119 15.79 9.48 -14.86
N GLN A 120 16.98 10.07 -14.74
CA GLN A 120 18.20 9.50 -15.30
C GLN A 120 18.53 8.16 -14.63
N THR A 121 18.44 8.09 -13.30
CA THR A 121 18.67 6.85 -12.54
C THR A 121 17.73 5.73 -12.97
N LEU A 122 16.43 6.02 -13.09
CA LEU A 122 15.43 5.06 -13.54
C LEU A 122 15.74 4.51 -14.94
N LYS A 123 16.20 5.38 -15.86
CA LYS A 123 16.61 4.99 -17.21
C LYS A 123 17.88 4.15 -17.21
N ASP A 124 18.91 4.56 -16.48
CA ASP A 124 20.21 3.88 -16.42
C ASP A 124 20.10 2.48 -15.81
N ARG A 125 19.24 2.33 -14.80
CA ARG A 125 18.94 1.05 -14.15
C ARG A 125 17.86 0.25 -14.87
N GLN A 126 17.36 0.74 -16.02
CA GLN A 126 16.34 0.11 -16.85
C GLN A 126 15.09 -0.30 -16.05
N VAL A 127 14.68 0.53 -15.10
CA VAL A 127 13.61 0.18 -14.16
C VAL A 127 12.32 -0.17 -14.90
N ASP A 128 11.64 -1.21 -14.44
CA ASP A 128 10.33 -1.58 -14.95
C ASP A 128 9.19 -1.02 -14.13
N VAL A 129 9.31 -1.09 -12.81
CA VAL A 129 8.28 -0.66 -11.87
C VAL A 129 8.89 0.19 -10.76
N LEU A 130 8.32 1.36 -10.50
CA LEU A 130 8.62 2.21 -9.36
C LEU A 130 7.53 2.05 -8.30
N VAL A 131 7.90 1.57 -7.11
CA VAL A 131 7.00 1.44 -5.95
C VAL A 131 7.17 2.65 -5.03
N CYS A 132 6.07 3.33 -4.74
CA CYS A 132 6.07 4.52 -3.90
C CYS A 132 5.52 4.21 -2.50
N TYR A 133 6.38 4.26 -1.48
CA TYR A 133 6.10 4.06 -0.06
C TYR A 133 6.34 5.32 0.77
N LEU A 134 6.09 6.49 0.20
CA LEU A 134 6.22 7.75 0.92
C LEU A 134 5.24 7.84 2.09
N PRO A 135 5.57 8.64 3.13
CA PRO A 135 4.67 8.89 4.25
C PRO A 135 3.30 9.45 3.82
N VAL A 136 2.27 9.18 4.63
CA VAL A 136 0.95 9.78 4.43
C VAL A 136 1.04 11.31 4.50
N GLY A 137 0.39 11.99 3.55
CA GLY A 137 0.38 13.45 3.43
C GLY A 137 1.43 14.01 2.46
N SER A 138 2.25 13.16 1.85
CA SER A 138 3.30 13.56 0.89
C SER A 138 2.78 13.69 -0.54
N GLU A 139 1.88 14.64 -0.76
CA GLU A 139 1.19 14.84 -2.04
C GLU A 139 2.13 15.35 -3.14
N ALA A 140 2.90 16.41 -2.87
CA ALA A 140 3.84 16.98 -3.83
C ALA A 140 4.95 15.98 -4.17
N ALA A 141 5.47 15.27 -3.18
CA ALA A 141 6.48 14.23 -3.39
C ALA A 141 5.94 13.07 -4.23
N ALA A 142 4.76 12.52 -3.90
CA ALA A 142 4.20 11.40 -4.66
C ALA A 142 3.89 11.78 -6.11
N LYS A 143 3.36 12.98 -6.35
CA LYS A 143 3.15 13.52 -7.70
C LYS A 143 4.46 13.75 -8.45
N PHE A 144 5.50 14.24 -7.78
CA PHE A 144 6.84 14.38 -8.35
C PHE A 144 7.37 13.02 -8.83
N TYR A 145 7.34 12.00 -7.98
CA TYR A 145 7.83 10.66 -8.34
C TYR A 145 6.96 9.98 -9.41
N ALA A 146 5.65 10.22 -9.43
CA ALA A 146 4.77 9.77 -10.50
C ALA A 146 5.13 10.42 -11.85
N GLN A 147 5.46 11.72 -11.85
CA GLN A 147 5.95 12.40 -13.05
C GLN A 147 7.30 11.84 -13.50
N CYS A 148 8.24 11.59 -12.58
CA CYS A 148 9.52 10.96 -12.92
C CYS A 148 9.32 9.56 -13.55
N ALA A 149 8.35 8.78 -13.07
CA ALA A 149 8.01 7.48 -13.64
C ALA A 149 7.49 7.62 -15.09
N ILE A 150 6.61 8.59 -15.34
CA ILE A 150 6.11 8.93 -16.68
C ILE A 150 7.27 9.31 -17.62
N ASP A 151 8.14 10.21 -17.18
CA ASP A 151 9.26 10.74 -17.97
C ASP A 151 10.34 9.69 -18.27
N ALA A 152 10.45 8.67 -17.40
CA ALA A 152 11.33 7.52 -17.56
C ALA A 152 10.68 6.31 -18.25
N LYS A 153 9.38 6.36 -18.58
CA LYS A 153 8.59 5.23 -19.11
C LYS A 153 8.63 3.99 -18.18
N VAL A 154 8.48 4.24 -16.88
CA VAL A 154 8.49 3.23 -15.81
C VAL A 154 7.09 3.11 -15.22
N ALA A 155 6.58 1.89 -15.09
CA ALA A 155 5.27 1.67 -14.48
C ALA A 155 5.27 2.12 -13.01
N PHE A 156 4.15 2.62 -12.50
CA PHE A 156 4.09 3.18 -11.15
C PHE A 156 3.13 2.40 -10.25
N VAL A 157 3.56 2.06 -9.05
CA VAL A 157 2.71 1.45 -8.01
C VAL A 157 2.59 2.42 -6.84
N ASN A 158 1.40 3.00 -6.67
CA ASN A 158 1.12 3.99 -5.64
C ASN A 158 0.56 3.32 -4.37
N ALA A 159 1.40 3.10 -3.36
CA ALA A 159 0.96 2.42 -2.14
C ALA A 159 0.31 3.35 -1.10
N LEU A 160 0.33 4.67 -1.31
CA LEU A 160 -0.11 5.68 -0.35
C LEU A 160 -1.44 6.33 -0.74
N PRO A 161 -2.19 6.94 0.21
CA PRO A 161 -3.49 7.56 -0.04
C PRO A 161 -3.39 8.97 -0.66
N VAL A 162 -2.53 9.13 -1.66
CA VAL A 162 -2.50 10.32 -2.52
C VAL A 162 -3.18 9.92 -3.82
N PHE A 163 -4.20 10.67 -4.24
CA PHE A 163 -4.95 10.35 -5.45
C PHE A 163 -4.13 10.69 -6.69
N ILE A 164 -3.76 9.65 -7.43
CA ILE A 164 -3.01 9.70 -8.68
C ILE A 164 -3.79 8.88 -9.70
N ALA A 165 -3.82 7.54 -9.56
CA ALA A 165 -4.53 6.66 -10.50
C ALA A 165 -6.03 6.99 -10.58
N GLY A 166 -6.64 7.38 -9.45
CA GLY A 166 -8.07 7.71 -9.37
C GLY A 166 -8.46 9.10 -9.92
N THR A 167 -7.51 9.93 -10.34
CA THR A 167 -7.81 11.28 -10.85
C THR A 167 -7.72 11.34 -12.37
N LYS A 168 -8.65 12.05 -13.00
CA LYS A 168 -8.67 12.17 -14.47
C LYS A 168 -7.36 12.72 -15.02
N GLU A 169 -6.82 13.79 -14.41
CA GLU A 169 -5.58 14.43 -14.85
C GLU A 169 -4.40 13.45 -14.93
N TRP A 170 -4.17 12.68 -13.87
CA TRP A 170 -3.04 11.74 -13.83
C TRP A 170 -3.32 10.48 -14.64
N ALA A 171 -4.55 9.97 -14.63
CA ALA A 171 -4.94 8.86 -15.49
C ALA A 171 -4.68 9.18 -16.97
N ASP A 172 -5.06 10.37 -17.43
CA ASP A 172 -4.80 10.85 -18.80
C ASP A 172 -3.28 10.90 -19.07
N LYS A 173 -2.47 11.49 -18.17
CA LYS A 173 -1.01 11.58 -18.31
C LYS A 173 -0.33 10.21 -18.46
N PHE A 174 -0.70 9.24 -17.62
CA PHE A 174 -0.17 7.87 -17.70
C PHE A 174 -0.62 7.18 -18.99
N THR A 175 -1.86 7.39 -19.42
CA THR A 175 -2.42 6.82 -20.66
C THR A 175 -1.71 7.37 -21.90
N GLU A 176 -1.60 8.70 -22.02
CA GLU A 176 -0.91 9.39 -23.11
C GLU A 176 0.57 9.01 -23.19
N ALA A 177 1.20 8.75 -22.05
CA ALA A 177 2.58 8.32 -21.99
C ALA A 177 2.77 6.83 -22.34
N GLY A 178 1.71 6.03 -22.41
CA GLY A 178 1.83 4.57 -22.55
C GLY A 178 2.47 3.91 -21.32
N VAL A 179 2.27 4.49 -20.13
CA VAL A 179 2.90 4.03 -18.88
C VAL A 179 1.82 3.48 -17.95
N PRO A 180 1.93 2.23 -17.45
CA PRO A 180 0.97 1.68 -16.52
C PRO A 180 1.04 2.34 -15.13
N ILE A 181 -0.10 2.45 -14.45
CA ILE A 181 -0.18 2.75 -13.02
C ILE A 181 -1.13 1.79 -12.31
N VAL A 182 -0.73 1.33 -11.12
CA VAL A 182 -1.60 0.62 -10.16
C VAL A 182 -1.70 1.48 -8.90
N GLY A 183 -2.91 1.87 -8.53
CA GLY A 183 -3.16 2.80 -7.41
C GLY A 183 -4.65 3.01 -7.14
N ASP A 184 -5.06 3.63 -6.03
CA ASP A 184 -4.25 4.25 -4.98
C ASP A 184 -4.53 3.66 -3.58
N ASP A 185 -3.56 3.77 -2.65
CA ASP A 185 -3.59 3.27 -1.27
C ASP A 185 -3.68 1.73 -1.17
N ILE A 186 -2.53 1.05 -1.01
CA ILE A 186 -2.48 -0.43 -1.03
C ILE A 186 -3.39 -1.06 0.04
N LYS A 187 -4.09 -2.14 -0.31
CA LYS A 187 -4.83 -2.98 0.65
C LYS A 187 -3.87 -3.77 1.52
N SER A 188 -4.33 -4.08 2.72
CA SER A 188 -3.76 -5.15 3.55
C SER A 188 -4.59 -6.41 3.35
N GLN A 189 -4.02 -7.60 3.56
CA GLN A 189 -4.75 -8.87 3.43
C GLN A 189 -5.94 -8.91 4.40
N VAL A 190 -5.66 -8.72 5.70
CA VAL A 190 -6.69 -8.62 6.74
C VAL A 190 -6.37 -7.44 7.64
N GLY A 191 -6.97 -6.30 7.31
CA GLY A 191 -6.89 -5.08 8.11
C GLY A 191 -8.19 -4.77 8.83
N ALA A 192 -8.14 -3.83 9.78
CA ALA A 192 -9.31 -3.40 10.55
C ALA A 192 -10.49 -2.96 9.66
N THR A 193 -10.22 -2.25 8.55
CA THR A 193 -11.26 -1.77 7.65
C THR A 193 -12.03 -2.90 6.96
N ILE A 194 -11.36 -3.94 6.45
CA ILE A 194 -12.05 -5.07 5.79
C ILE A 194 -12.80 -5.93 6.81
N THR A 195 -12.21 -6.20 7.98
CA THR A 195 -12.89 -6.93 9.06
C THR A 195 -14.15 -6.19 9.50
N HIS A 196 -14.06 -4.87 9.70
CA HIS A 196 -15.21 -4.05 10.08
C HIS A 196 -16.29 -4.04 8.99
N ARG A 197 -15.90 -3.90 7.73
CA ARG A 197 -16.81 -3.97 6.58
C ARG A 197 -17.60 -5.28 6.53
N VAL A 198 -16.91 -6.41 6.69
CA VAL A 198 -17.53 -7.75 6.68
C VAL A 198 -18.50 -7.90 7.85
N MET A 199 -18.14 -7.43 9.05
CA MET A 199 -19.03 -7.50 10.22
C MET A 199 -20.25 -6.58 10.09
N ALA A 200 -20.08 -5.37 9.57
CA ALA A 200 -21.18 -4.45 9.30
C ALA A 200 -22.15 -5.03 8.27
N LYS A 201 -21.61 -5.61 7.18
CA LYS A 201 -22.41 -6.32 6.18
C LYS A 201 -23.14 -7.52 6.77
N LEU A 202 -22.50 -8.30 7.65
CA LEU A 202 -23.15 -9.43 8.32
C LEU A 202 -24.34 -8.96 9.17
N PHE A 203 -24.22 -7.82 9.86
CA PHE A 203 -25.36 -7.24 10.60
C PHE A 203 -26.50 -6.91 9.64
N GLU A 204 -26.21 -6.19 8.55
CA GLU A 204 -27.18 -5.81 7.52
C GLU A 204 -27.89 -7.04 6.93
N ASP A 205 -27.12 -8.04 6.46
CA ASP A 205 -27.61 -9.25 5.79
C ASP A 205 -28.46 -10.14 6.72
N ARG A 206 -28.28 -10.03 8.04
CA ARG A 206 -29.03 -10.78 9.06
C ARG A 206 -30.18 -9.98 9.67
N GLY A 207 -30.46 -8.79 9.15
CA GLY A 207 -31.54 -7.92 9.63
C GLY A 207 -31.25 -7.28 11.00
N VAL A 208 -29.98 -7.19 11.40
CA VAL A 208 -29.54 -6.46 12.60
C VAL A 208 -29.27 -5.02 12.21
N VAL A 209 -29.97 -4.10 12.87
CA VAL A 209 -29.81 -2.66 12.66
C VAL A 209 -28.61 -2.19 13.47
N LEU A 210 -27.44 -2.02 12.82
CA LEU A 210 -26.29 -1.29 13.37
C LEU A 210 -26.67 0.18 13.65
N ASP A 211 -26.57 0.59 14.91
CA ASP A 211 -26.88 1.96 15.37
C ASP A 211 -25.61 2.79 15.58
N ARG A 212 -24.53 2.19 16.12
CA ARG A 212 -23.27 2.87 16.43
C ARG A 212 -22.06 1.97 16.14
N THR A 213 -20.95 2.59 15.78
CA THR A 213 -19.69 1.87 15.62
C THR A 213 -18.45 2.71 15.95
N MET A 214 -17.43 2.03 16.49
CA MET A 214 -16.14 2.59 16.82
C MET A 214 -15.03 1.67 16.30
N GLN A 215 -13.98 2.25 15.73
CA GLN A 215 -12.73 1.57 15.37
C GLN A 215 -11.54 2.43 15.78
N LEU A 216 -10.88 2.00 16.85
CA LEU A 216 -9.65 2.60 17.36
C LEU A 216 -8.45 1.82 16.86
N ASN A 217 -7.43 2.50 16.33
CA ASN A 217 -6.22 1.86 15.84
C ASN A 217 -5.00 2.44 16.56
N VAL A 218 -4.15 1.58 17.13
CA VAL A 218 -2.87 1.96 17.74
C VAL A 218 -1.71 1.19 17.08
N GLY A 219 -0.54 1.81 17.00
CA GLY A 219 0.67 1.21 16.44
C GLY A 219 1.93 1.97 16.87
N GLY A 220 3.12 1.39 16.63
CA GLY A 220 4.39 1.90 17.15
C GLY A 220 5.41 2.31 16.09
N ASN A 221 5.03 2.34 14.80
CA ASN A 221 5.91 2.73 13.71
C ASN A 221 5.78 4.22 13.33
N MET A 222 6.65 4.67 12.42
CA MET A 222 6.64 6.06 11.95
C MET A 222 5.40 6.43 11.11
N ASP A 223 4.69 5.48 10.48
CA ASP A 223 3.40 5.79 9.84
C ASP A 223 2.39 6.22 10.90
N PHE A 224 2.27 5.47 12.01
CA PHE A 224 1.40 5.83 13.13
C PHE A 224 1.80 7.15 13.81
N LYS A 225 3.11 7.38 13.99
CA LYS A 225 3.60 8.64 14.58
C LYS A 225 3.30 9.84 13.66
N ASN A 226 3.54 9.71 12.35
CA ASN A 226 3.18 10.72 11.35
C ASN A 226 1.67 10.96 11.31
N MET A 227 0.87 9.92 11.52
CA MET A 227 -0.59 10.01 11.62
C MET A 227 -1.10 10.71 12.90
N LEU A 228 -0.26 11.04 13.89
CA LEU A 228 -0.70 11.93 14.99
C LEU A 228 -0.86 13.39 14.52
N GLU A 229 -0.29 13.74 13.36
CA GLU A 229 -0.42 15.05 12.73
C GLU A 229 -1.78 15.13 12.00
N ARG A 230 -2.80 15.66 12.70
CA ARG A 230 -4.19 15.68 12.21
C ARG A 230 -4.36 16.35 10.85
N GLU A 231 -3.55 17.36 10.54
CA GLU A 231 -3.58 18.06 9.24
C GLU A 231 -3.26 17.12 8.06
N ARG A 232 -2.48 16.05 8.28
CA ARG A 232 -2.14 15.05 7.25
C ARG A 232 -3.20 13.94 7.08
N LEU A 233 -4.27 13.95 7.89
CA LEU A 233 -5.20 12.81 8.01
C LEU A 233 -6.56 12.98 7.33
N GLU A 234 -6.94 14.19 6.92
CA GLU A 234 -8.32 14.48 6.51
C GLU A 234 -8.83 13.49 5.44
N SER A 235 -8.05 13.29 4.38
CA SER A 235 -8.37 12.35 3.29
C SER A 235 -8.50 10.89 3.77
N LYS A 236 -7.62 10.44 4.68
CA LYS A 236 -7.58 9.06 5.18
C LYS A 236 -8.72 8.77 6.17
N LYS A 237 -9.18 9.77 6.93
CA LYS A 237 -10.36 9.65 7.81
C LYS A 237 -11.65 9.54 6.99
N ILE A 238 -11.76 10.33 5.92
CA ILE A 238 -12.90 10.27 4.99
C ILE A 238 -12.97 8.89 4.33
N SER A 239 -11.86 8.42 3.75
CA SER A 239 -11.85 7.14 3.01
C SER A 239 -12.20 5.94 3.90
N LYS A 240 -11.68 5.90 5.14
CA LYS A 240 -11.98 4.81 6.09
C LYS A 240 -13.43 4.82 6.57
N THR A 241 -13.98 6.01 6.85
CA THR A 241 -15.38 6.15 7.28
C THR A 241 -16.32 5.69 6.16
N GLN A 242 -16.12 6.17 4.94
CA GLN A 242 -16.93 5.79 3.77
C GLN A 242 -16.84 4.30 3.45
N ALA A 243 -15.67 3.67 3.63
CA ALA A 243 -15.49 2.25 3.38
C ALA A 243 -16.32 1.34 4.29
N VAL A 244 -16.74 1.82 5.47
CA VAL A 244 -17.62 1.11 6.41
C VAL A 244 -19.08 1.52 6.21
N THR A 245 -19.37 2.83 6.16
CA THR A 245 -20.74 3.32 6.03
C THR A 245 -21.38 2.96 4.70
N SER A 246 -20.60 2.77 3.63
CA SER A 246 -21.10 2.30 2.33
C SER A 246 -21.74 0.92 2.33
N GLN A 247 -21.51 0.10 3.38
CA GLN A 247 -22.18 -1.18 3.52
C GLN A 247 -23.60 -1.05 4.06
N ILE A 248 -23.95 0.12 4.59
CA ILE A 248 -25.24 0.42 5.18
C ILE A 248 -26.02 1.21 4.12
N ARG A 249 -26.85 0.51 3.35
CA ARG A 249 -27.45 1.09 2.13
C ARG A 249 -28.68 1.92 2.43
N ASP A 250 -29.41 1.52 3.46
CA ASP A 250 -30.78 1.99 3.70
C ASP A 250 -30.87 3.07 4.79
N ARG A 251 -29.75 3.47 5.41
CA ARG A 251 -29.73 4.51 6.44
C ARG A 251 -28.39 5.22 6.61
N ASP A 252 -28.48 6.50 6.99
CA ASP A 252 -27.35 7.24 7.52
C ASP A 252 -27.24 7.00 9.04
N LEU A 253 -26.06 6.59 9.52
CA LEU A 253 -25.79 6.46 10.94
C LEU A 253 -25.68 7.83 11.63
N GLY A 254 -25.38 8.90 10.89
CA GLY A 254 -25.01 10.19 11.44
C GLY A 254 -23.56 10.21 11.94
N ALA A 255 -22.90 11.36 11.77
CA ALA A 255 -21.46 11.51 12.03
C ALA A 255 -21.07 11.21 13.49
N ASP A 256 -21.96 11.48 14.45
CA ASP A 256 -21.70 11.28 15.88
C ASP A 256 -21.78 9.81 16.32
N ASN A 257 -22.29 8.92 15.46
CA ASN A 257 -22.42 7.50 15.74
C ASN A 257 -21.31 6.65 15.09
N VAL A 258 -20.37 7.27 14.38
CA VAL A 258 -19.26 6.59 13.70
C VAL A 258 -17.93 7.22 14.07
N HIS A 259 -17.08 6.45 14.74
CA HIS A 259 -15.72 6.90 15.08
C HIS A 259 -14.68 5.96 14.48
N ILE A 260 -13.97 6.41 13.44
CA ILE A 260 -12.93 5.61 12.75
C ILE A 260 -11.69 6.47 12.52
N GLY A 261 -10.53 6.01 13.00
CA GLY A 261 -9.28 6.74 12.79
C GLY A 261 -8.07 6.10 13.48
N PRO A 262 -6.84 6.60 13.21
CA PRO A 262 -5.73 6.40 14.12
C PRO A 262 -6.07 7.00 15.48
N SER A 263 -5.72 6.29 16.53
CA SER A 263 -6.04 6.66 17.91
C SER A 263 -4.81 7.14 18.65
N ASP A 264 -3.73 6.37 18.62
CA ASP A 264 -2.53 6.70 19.38
C ASP A 264 -1.26 6.01 18.83
N TYR A 265 -0.11 6.49 19.30
CA TYR A 265 1.21 5.91 19.07
C TYR A 265 1.69 5.19 20.34
N VAL A 266 1.99 3.89 20.22
CA VAL A 266 2.47 3.06 21.33
C VAL A 266 3.80 2.43 20.91
N ALA A 267 4.90 3.07 21.31
CA ALA A 267 6.25 2.79 20.80
C ALA A 267 6.61 1.30 20.78
N TRP A 268 6.37 0.58 21.88
CA TRP A 268 6.75 -0.84 22.00
C TRP A 268 5.95 -1.78 21.08
N LEU A 269 4.87 -1.32 20.44
CA LEU A 269 4.20 -2.12 19.41
C LEU A 269 5.06 -2.28 18.16
N ASP A 270 6.04 -1.40 17.94
CA ASP A 270 6.84 -1.36 16.72
C ASP A 270 5.92 -1.31 15.48
N ASP A 271 6.18 -2.13 14.46
CA ASP A 271 5.31 -2.22 13.28
C ASP A 271 4.00 -3.01 13.52
N ARG A 272 3.73 -3.49 14.74
CA ARG A 272 2.44 -4.07 15.06
C ARG A 272 1.37 -3.00 15.13
N LYS A 273 0.18 -3.41 14.76
CA LYS A 273 -1.04 -2.62 14.79
C LYS A 273 -2.14 -3.39 15.46
N TRP A 274 -2.76 -2.72 16.41
CA TRP A 274 -3.93 -3.22 17.10
C TRP A 274 -5.13 -2.38 16.73
N ALA A 275 -6.23 -3.05 16.37
CA ALA A 275 -7.51 -2.42 16.17
C ALA A 275 -8.52 -2.94 17.19
N TYR A 276 -9.15 -2.01 17.92
CA TYR A 276 -10.25 -2.27 18.83
C TYR A 276 -11.52 -1.76 18.17
N VAL A 277 -12.44 -2.67 17.90
CA VAL A 277 -13.65 -2.35 17.13
C VAL A 277 -14.88 -2.78 17.90
N ARG A 278 -15.87 -1.90 17.91
CA ARG A 278 -17.15 -2.11 18.58
C ARG A 278 -18.29 -1.75 17.63
N LEU A 279 -19.23 -2.67 17.48
CA LEU A 279 -20.47 -2.51 16.72
C LEU A 279 -21.63 -2.68 17.70
N GLU A 280 -22.54 -1.71 17.74
CA GLU A 280 -23.74 -1.75 18.55
C GLU A 280 -24.96 -1.67 17.65
N GLY A 281 -25.86 -2.64 17.76
CA GLY A 281 -27.10 -2.65 16.99
C GLY A 281 -28.28 -3.23 17.75
N ARG A 282 -29.40 -3.34 17.05
CA ARG A 282 -30.66 -3.92 17.54
C ARG A 282 -31.08 -5.09 16.66
N ALA A 283 -31.47 -6.18 17.32
CA ALA A 283 -32.00 -7.38 16.68
C ALA A 283 -33.54 -7.41 16.78
N PHE A 284 -34.13 -8.60 16.63
CA PHE A 284 -35.58 -8.81 16.75
C PHE A 284 -36.13 -8.27 18.09
N GLY A 285 -37.22 -7.50 18.02
CA GLY A 285 -37.85 -6.88 19.19
C GLY A 285 -37.04 -5.71 19.78
N ASP A 286 -36.20 -5.06 18.97
CA ASP A 286 -35.32 -3.96 19.38
C ASP A 286 -34.33 -4.32 20.50
N VAL A 287 -34.07 -5.62 20.68
CA VAL A 287 -33.14 -6.12 21.69
C VAL A 287 -31.71 -5.76 21.30
N PRO A 288 -30.90 -5.15 22.20
CA PRO A 288 -29.51 -4.82 21.91
C PRO A 288 -28.67 -6.04 21.53
N LEU A 289 -27.88 -5.90 20.47
CA LEU A 289 -26.88 -6.87 20.03
C LEU A 289 -25.57 -6.11 19.81
N ASN A 290 -24.53 -6.51 20.54
CA ASN A 290 -23.21 -5.88 20.47
C ASN A 290 -22.16 -6.89 20.03
N LEU A 291 -21.20 -6.43 19.24
CA LEU A 291 -19.99 -7.15 18.89
C LEU A 291 -18.78 -6.27 19.20
N GLU A 292 -17.84 -6.80 19.97
CA GLU A 292 -16.57 -6.14 20.24
C GLU A 292 -15.44 -7.12 19.93
N TYR A 293 -14.42 -6.65 19.20
CA TYR A 293 -13.29 -7.48 18.84
C TYR A 293 -11.98 -6.70 18.84
N LYS A 294 -10.89 -7.44 19.02
CA LYS A 294 -9.52 -6.97 18.87
C LYS A 294 -8.88 -7.69 17.69
N LEU A 295 -8.26 -6.94 16.78
CA LEU A 295 -7.41 -7.47 15.71
C LEU A 295 -5.97 -7.08 15.99
N GLU A 296 -5.05 -8.05 15.95
CA GLU A 296 -3.61 -7.83 16.04
C GLU A 296 -2.93 -8.29 14.74
N VAL A 297 -2.16 -7.39 14.13
CA VAL A 297 -1.40 -7.68 12.91
C VAL A 297 -0.04 -7.00 12.97
N TRP A 298 0.90 -7.49 12.16
CA TRP A 298 2.07 -6.71 11.73
C TRP A 298 1.65 -5.90 10.51
N ASP A 299 1.71 -4.56 10.55
CA ASP A 299 1.06 -3.71 9.55
C ASP A 299 1.72 -3.82 8.17
N SER A 300 3.06 -3.80 8.12
CA SER A 300 3.80 -3.76 6.85
C SER A 300 3.83 -5.11 6.11
N PRO A 301 4.07 -6.27 6.76
CA PRO A 301 3.96 -7.57 6.10
C PRO A 301 2.55 -7.89 5.60
N ASN A 302 1.52 -7.29 6.21
CA ASN A 302 0.12 -7.47 5.82
C ASN A 302 -0.21 -6.87 4.44
N SER A 303 0.65 -6.01 3.86
CA SER A 303 0.51 -5.51 2.48
C SER A 303 1.63 -5.99 1.53
N ALA A 304 2.73 -6.58 2.05
CA ALA A 304 3.87 -6.97 1.24
C ALA A 304 3.50 -7.92 0.10
N GLY A 305 2.71 -8.97 0.36
CA GLY A 305 2.25 -9.89 -0.67
C GLY A 305 1.38 -9.21 -1.75
N VAL A 306 0.51 -8.28 -1.33
CA VAL A 306 -0.34 -7.49 -2.24
C VAL A 306 0.53 -6.61 -3.16
N ILE A 307 1.63 -6.05 -2.65
CA ILE A 307 2.57 -5.26 -3.46
C ILE A 307 3.33 -6.14 -4.45
N ILE A 308 3.76 -7.34 -4.04
CA ILE A 308 4.43 -8.27 -4.97
C ILE A 308 3.47 -8.58 -6.13
N ASP A 309 2.19 -8.86 -5.88
CA ASP A 309 1.17 -9.04 -6.94
C ASP A 309 1.00 -7.76 -7.80
N ALA A 310 0.89 -6.58 -7.19
CA ALA A 310 0.73 -5.31 -7.90
C ALA A 310 1.91 -4.96 -8.82
N VAL A 311 3.15 -5.22 -8.37
CA VAL A 311 4.38 -5.01 -9.15
C VAL A 311 4.39 -5.90 -10.39
N ARG A 312 4.04 -7.19 -10.24
CA ARG A 312 3.99 -8.13 -11.36
C ARG A 312 2.85 -7.78 -12.33
N ALA A 313 1.70 -7.34 -11.83
CA ALA A 313 0.62 -6.84 -12.67
C ALA A 313 1.01 -5.59 -13.48
N ALA A 314 1.69 -4.63 -12.85
CA ALA A 314 2.23 -3.44 -13.51
C ALA A 314 3.25 -3.82 -14.60
N LYS A 315 4.10 -4.83 -14.34
CA LYS A 315 5.06 -5.34 -15.33
C LYS A 315 4.35 -5.97 -16.53
N ILE A 316 3.36 -6.84 -16.31
CA ILE A 316 2.57 -7.45 -17.39
C ILE A 316 1.94 -6.36 -18.28
N ALA A 317 1.35 -5.33 -17.68
CA ALA A 317 0.79 -4.20 -18.44
C ALA A 317 1.86 -3.48 -19.27
N LYS A 318 3.05 -3.24 -18.68
CA LYS A 318 4.18 -2.62 -19.37
C LYS A 318 4.61 -3.46 -20.59
N ASP A 319 4.69 -4.78 -20.45
CA ASP A 319 5.08 -5.68 -21.55
C ASP A 319 4.07 -5.72 -22.68
N ARG A 320 2.78 -5.54 -22.35
CA ARG A 320 1.70 -5.44 -23.32
C ARG A 320 1.58 -4.05 -23.95
N GLY A 321 2.37 -3.07 -23.49
CA GLY A 321 2.32 -1.69 -24.00
C GLY A 321 1.10 -0.91 -23.54
N ILE A 322 0.52 -1.28 -22.39
CA ILE A 322 -0.74 -0.73 -21.89
C ILE A 322 -0.46 0.44 -20.94
N GLY A 323 -0.88 1.64 -21.33
CA GLY A 323 -0.77 2.84 -20.52
C GLY A 323 -2.00 3.11 -19.66
N GLY A 324 -1.83 3.93 -18.63
CA GLY A 324 -2.92 4.36 -17.76
C GLY A 324 -3.18 3.44 -16.57
N PRO A 325 -4.26 3.70 -15.81
CA PRO A 325 -4.62 2.88 -14.66
C PRO A 325 -5.03 1.46 -15.05
N ILE A 326 -4.39 0.45 -14.44
CA ILE A 326 -4.77 -0.96 -14.63
C ILE A 326 -5.95 -1.26 -13.70
N LEU A 327 -7.16 -1.26 -14.25
CA LEU A 327 -8.40 -1.28 -13.48
C LEU A 327 -8.59 -2.60 -12.73
N SER A 328 -8.28 -3.73 -13.36
CA SER A 328 -8.31 -5.06 -12.75
C SER A 328 -7.42 -5.10 -11.49
N ALA A 329 -6.13 -4.80 -11.65
CA ALA A 329 -5.16 -4.79 -10.56
C ALA A 329 -5.50 -3.76 -9.48
N SER A 330 -5.83 -2.52 -9.87
CA SER A 330 -6.13 -1.45 -8.92
C SER A 330 -7.34 -1.79 -8.05
N SER A 331 -8.44 -2.28 -8.64
CA SER A 331 -9.65 -2.60 -7.89
C SER A 331 -9.47 -3.70 -6.85
N TYR A 332 -8.62 -4.69 -7.14
CA TYR A 332 -8.36 -5.78 -6.20
C TYR A 332 -7.29 -5.41 -5.16
N PHE A 333 -6.21 -4.74 -5.57
CA PHE A 333 -5.05 -4.49 -4.70
C PHE A 333 -5.11 -3.17 -3.93
N MET A 334 -5.94 -2.20 -4.35
CA MET A 334 -5.91 -0.82 -3.81
C MET A 334 -7.24 -0.46 -3.13
N LYS A 335 -7.19 0.38 -2.09
CA LYS A 335 -8.38 0.81 -1.33
C LYS A 335 -9.18 1.88 -2.08
N SER A 336 -8.49 2.70 -2.87
CA SER A 336 -9.08 3.80 -3.65
C SER A 336 -8.79 3.63 -5.14
N PRO A 337 -9.29 2.55 -5.77
CA PRO A 337 -9.14 2.35 -7.20
C PRO A 337 -9.92 3.40 -8.02
N PRO A 338 -9.58 3.59 -9.30
CA PRO A 338 -10.35 4.45 -10.20
C PRO A 338 -11.81 4.01 -10.37
N VAL A 339 -12.05 2.69 -10.32
CA VAL A 339 -13.38 2.08 -10.37
C VAL A 339 -13.49 1.05 -9.24
N GLN A 340 -14.55 1.16 -8.45
CA GLN A 340 -14.85 0.24 -7.35
C GLN A 340 -15.62 -0.99 -7.86
N TYR A 341 -15.21 -2.17 -7.40
CA TYR A 341 -15.88 -3.45 -7.65
C TYR A 341 -16.05 -4.19 -6.33
N PHE A 342 -16.91 -5.21 -6.30
CA PHE A 342 -16.89 -6.17 -5.19
C PHE A 342 -15.58 -6.98 -5.23
N ASP A 343 -15.08 -7.40 -4.07
CA ASP A 343 -13.75 -8.02 -3.98
C ASP A 343 -13.65 -9.35 -4.75
N ASP A 344 -14.75 -10.10 -4.91
CA ASP A 344 -14.82 -11.33 -5.71
C ASP A 344 -14.75 -11.04 -7.22
N GLU A 345 -15.47 -10.04 -7.69
CA GLU A 345 -15.41 -9.56 -9.07
C GLU A 345 -14.03 -8.97 -9.40
N ALA A 346 -13.48 -8.13 -8.52
CA ALA A 346 -12.15 -7.56 -8.66
C ALA A 346 -11.08 -8.65 -8.76
N ARG A 347 -11.19 -9.71 -7.95
CA ARG A 347 -10.27 -10.86 -8.01
C ARG A 347 -10.35 -11.56 -9.36
N GLU A 348 -11.55 -11.86 -9.84
CA GLU A 348 -11.73 -12.51 -11.14
C GLU A 348 -11.21 -11.63 -12.28
N ASN A 349 -11.36 -10.30 -12.18
CA ASN A 349 -10.80 -9.38 -13.17
C ASN A 349 -9.28 -9.44 -13.21
N VAL A 350 -8.59 -9.64 -12.08
CA VAL A 350 -7.14 -9.89 -12.07
C VAL A 350 -6.80 -11.20 -12.77
N GLU A 351 -7.55 -12.28 -12.53
CA GLU A 351 -7.33 -13.57 -13.21
C GLU A 351 -7.52 -13.44 -14.74
N LYS A 352 -8.56 -12.72 -15.18
CA LYS A 352 -8.80 -12.38 -16.59
C LYS A 352 -7.67 -11.55 -17.17
N PHE A 353 -7.17 -10.57 -16.41
CA PHE A 353 -6.04 -9.74 -16.81
C PHE A 353 -4.77 -10.58 -17.01
N ILE A 354 -4.46 -11.48 -16.07
CA ILE A 354 -3.34 -12.41 -16.21
C ILE A 354 -3.46 -13.22 -17.51
N ARG A 355 -4.66 -13.69 -17.85
CA ARG A 355 -4.95 -14.43 -19.09
C ARG A 355 -4.99 -13.57 -20.37
N GLY A 356 -4.97 -12.23 -20.26
CA GLY A 356 -5.04 -11.32 -21.40
C GLY A 356 -6.44 -11.06 -21.94
N GLU A 357 -7.47 -11.22 -21.10
CA GLU A 357 -8.88 -11.10 -21.49
C GLU A 357 -9.47 -9.69 -21.23
N VAL A 358 -8.87 -8.91 -20.34
CA VAL A 358 -9.28 -7.55 -19.95
C VAL A 358 -8.06 -6.64 -19.78
N ASP A 359 -8.29 -5.32 -19.75
CA ASP A 359 -7.25 -4.28 -19.75
C ASP A 359 -6.19 -4.58 -20.82
N ASN A 360 -6.59 -4.41 -22.10
CA ASN A 360 -5.82 -4.76 -23.31
C ASN A 360 -5.54 -3.54 -24.18
#